data_AF-A0A1D3UBF2-F1
#
_entry.id   AF-A0A1D3UBF2-F1
#
_cell.length_a   1.000
_cell.length_b   1.000
_cell.length_c   1.000
_cell.angle_alpha   90.00
_cell.angle_beta   90.00
_cell.angle_gamma   90.00
#
_symmetry.space_group_name_H-M   'P 1'
#
loop_
_entity.id
_entity.type
_entity.pdbx_description
1 polymer ?
#
loop_
_entity_poly.entity_id
_entity_poly.type
_entity_poly.pdbx_seq_one_letter_code
_entity_poly.pdbx_strand_id
1 'polypeptide(L)'
;MDIYEKLEQLKKLLDEGAITHEEYEREKAKLLFPPVSSPGQPAWDLGIDEQAFVGLMHASQFLSSFIVPLIIWLLYKDKSAKVNEAGKEILNFEISYTLYIIVLCITIVGIFIVPVVALAAFVMIIIAIVKVLNGEAWKYPLTIRFLK
;
A
#
# COMPACT_ATOMS: atom_id res chain seq x y z
N MET A 1 25.76 6.03 1.13
CA MET A 1 26.32 6.50 2.41
C MET A 1 25.57 5.79 3.51
N ASP A 2 26.29 4.94 4.24
CA ASP A 2 25.73 4.06 5.26
C ASP A 2 25.32 4.86 6.52
N ILE A 3 24.37 4.37 7.31
CA ILE A 3 23.93 5.04 8.56
C ILE A 3 25.10 5.19 9.53
N TYR A 4 25.96 4.17 9.62
CA TYR A 4 27.14 4.19 10.48
C TYR A 4 28.15 5.26 10.07
N GLU A 5 28.32 5.47 8.76
CA GLU A 5 29.20 6.50 8.20
C GLU A 5 28.75 7.91 8.59
N LYS A 6 27.43 8.16 8.61
CA LYS A 6 26.86 9.43 9.07
C LYS A 6 27.02 9.64 10.58
N LEU A 7 26.88 8.58 11.38
CA LEU A 7 27.09 8.66 12.84
C LEU A 7 28.56 8.95 13.18
N GLU A 8 29.49 8.37 12.43
CA GLU A 8 30.92 8.64 12.60
C GLU A 8 31.27 10.10 12.29
N GLN A 9 30.70 10.66 11.22
CA GLN A 9 30.84 12.10 10.93
C GLN A 9 30.24 12.99 12.02
N LEU A 10 29.06 12.63 12.54
CA LEU A 10 28.41 13.42 13.59
C LEU A 10 29.23 13.40 14.88
N LYS A 11 29.81 12.25 15.24
CA LYS A 11 30.69 12.10 16.39
C LYS A 11 31.98 12.92 16.21
N LYS A 12 32.57 12.89 15.02
CA LYS A 12 33.74 13.71 14.69
C LYS A 12 33.46 15.20 14.86
N LEU A 13 32.30 15.70 14.39
CA LEU A 13 31.90 17.09 14.57
C LEU A 13 31.73 17.49 16.04
N LEU A 14 31.27 16.56 16.88
CA LEU A 14 31.18 16.77 18.33
C LEU A 14 32.57 16.82 18.97
N ASP A 15 33.46 15.89 18.61
CA ASP A 15 34.83 15.81 19.11
C ASP A 15 35.66 17.05 18.69
N GLU A 16 35.39 17.60 17.51
CA GLU A 16 35.97 18.86 17.02
C GLU A 16 35.36 20.12 17.66
N GLY A 17 34.30 19.97 18.45
CA GLY A 17 33.58 21.10 19.08
C GLY A 17 32.78 21.96 18.08
N ALA A 18 32.57 21.46 16.86
CA ALA A 18 31.81 22.15 15.81
C ALA A 18 30.29 22.13 16.07
N ILE A 19 29.82 21.16 16.85
CA ILE A 19 28.43 21.03 17.31
C ILE A 19 28.37 20.76 18.81
N THR A 20 27.26 21.13 19.44
CA THR A 20 27.01 20.87 20.86
C THR A 20 26.55 19.42 21.12
N HIS A 21 26.64 18.97 22.37
CA HIS A 21 26.11 17.65 22.76
C HIS A 21 24.60 17.53 22.52
N GLU A 22 23.85 18.63 22.67
CA GLU A 22 22.42 18.68 22.38
C GLU A 22 22.14 18.55 20.88
N GLU A 23 22.89 19.25 20.03
CA GLU A 23 22.78 19.13 18.57
C GLU A 23 23.17 17.73 18.08
N TYR A 24 24.22 17.15 18.67
CA TYR A 24 24.62 15.78 18.38
C TYR A 24 23.48 14.80 18.68
N GLU A 25 22.90 14.82 19.88
CA GLU A 25 21.80 13.90 20.22
C GLU A 25 20.55 14.16 19.35
N ARG A 26 20.26 15.41 19.00
CA ARG A 26 19.14 15.75 18.08
C ARG A 26 19.34 15.17 16.69
N GLU A 27 20.52 15.38 16.08
CA GLU A 27 20.79 14.89 14.73
C GLU A 27 20.99 13.37 14.70
N LYS A 28 21.60 12.78 15.74
CA LYS A 28 21.66 11.33 15.96
C LYS A 28 20.27 10.72 16.06
N ALA A 29 19.36 11.33 16.81
CA ALA A 29 17.98 10.87 16.91
C ALA A 29 17.27 10.89 15.54
N LYS A 30 17.48 11.91 14.70
CA LYS A 30 16.94 11.94 13.33
C LYS A 30 17.54 10.87 12.41
N LEU A 31 18.80 10.48 12.62
CA LEU A 31 19.46 9.44 11.83
C LEU A 31 19.01 8.02 12.26
N LEU A 32 18.81 7.82 13.56
CA LEU A 32 18.34 6.55 14.14
C LEU A 32 16.83 6.35 13.98
N PHE A 33 16.07 7.45 14.04
CA PHE A 33 14.62 7.51 13.91
C PHE A 33 14.27 8.56 12.86
N PRO A 34 14.48 8.27 11.57
CA PRO A 34 14.08 9.19 10.50
C PRO A 34 12.62 9.59 10.71
N PRO A 35 12.26 10.87 10.53
CA PRO A 35 10.87 11.27 10.60
C PRO A 35 10.08 10.39 9.63
N VAL A 36 9.04 9.73 10.15
CA VAL A 36 8.19 8.72 9.49
C VAL A 36 7.61 9.18 8.13
N SER A 37 7.76 10.46 7.80
CA SER A 37 7.36 11.02 6.51
C SER A 37 8.36 12.08 6.04
N SER A 38 9.41 11.68 5.32
CA SER A 38 10.09 12.58 4.40
C SER A 38 9.23 12.77 3.13
N PRO A 39 9.06 13.99 2.60
CA PRO A 39 8.35 14.21 1.34
C PRO A 39 8.98 13.37 0.22
N GLY A 40 8.19 12.49 -0.39
CA GLY A 40 8.64 11.58 -1.47
C GLY A 40 8.97 10.14 -1.03
N GLN A 41 9.00 9.84 0.26
CA GLN A 41 9.28 8.48 0.74
C GLN A 41 8.04 7.58 0.74
N PRO A 42 8.17 6.29 0.38
CA PRO A 42 7.05 5.35 0.32
C PRO A 42 6.45 5.00 1.69
N ALA A 43 5.19 4.57 1.71
CA ALA A 43 4.46 4.32 2.97
C ALA A 43 5.05 3.18 3.80
N TRP A 44 5.71 2.22 3.15
CA TRP A 44 6.33 1.10 3.83
C TRP A 44 7.59 1.50 4.63
N ASP A 45 8.05 2.76 4.52
CA ASP A 45 9.05 3.34 5.43
C ASP A 45 8.53 3.50 6.88
N LEU A 46 7.25 3.16 7.13
CA LEU A 46 6.67 2.85 8.46
C LEU A 46 7.28 1.61 9.14
N GLY A 47 8.29 0.97 8.53
CA GLY A 47 8.95 -0.23 9.04
C GLY A 47 8.28 -1.54 8.62
N ILE A 48 7.45 -1.50 7.58
CA ILE A 48 6.87 -2.70 6.94
C ILE A 48 7.54 -2.92 5.58
N ASP A 49 7.46 -4.12 5.02
CA ASP A 49 7.97 -4.34 3.66
C ASP A 49 6.93 -3.92 2.59
N GLU A 50 7.39 -3.71 1.36
CA GLU A 50 6.55 -3.28 0.23
C GLU A 50 5.44 -4.31 -0.09
N GLN A 51 5.70 -5.61 0.10
CA GLN A 51 4.73 -6.66 -0.18
C GLN A 51 3.62 -6.64 0.87
N ALA A 52 3.96 -6.45 2.14
CA ALA A 52 3.00 -6.22 3.20
C ALA A 52 2.16 -4.97 2.93
N PHE A 53 2.76 -3.87 2.48
CA PHE A 53 2.02 -2.67 2.10
C PHE A 53 1.03 -2.94 0.95
N VAL A 54 1.45 -3.63 -0.10
CA VAL A 54 0.56 -4.04 -1.20
C VAL A 54 -0.54 -4.98 -0.70
N GLY A 55 -0.22 -5.91 0.21
CA GLY A 55 -1.19 -6.74 0.90
C GLY A 55 -2.24 -5.93 1.67
N LEU A 56 -1.82 -4.88 2.37
CA LEU A 56 -2.72 -3.94 3.05
C LEU A 56 -3.58 -3.14 2.07
N MET A 57 -3.06 -2.79 0.89
CA MET A 57 -3.90 -2.19 -0.16
C MET A 57 -5.04 -3.12 -0.55
N HIS A 58 -4.77 -4.41 -0.77
CA HIS A 58 -5.81 -5.39 -1.03
C HIS A 58 -6.77 -5.55 0.16
N ALA A 59 -6.26 -5.63 1.40
CA ALA A 59 -7.08 -5.74 2.60
C ALA A 59 -7.97 -4.51 2.85
N SER A 60 -7.56 -3.32 2.37
CA SER A 60 -8.31 -2.08 2.57
C SER A 60 -9.71 -2.10 1.93
N GLN A 61 -9.94 -2.96 0.93
CA GLN A 61 -11.25 -3.21 0.33
C GLN A 61 -12.29 -3.68 1.36
N PHE A 62 -11.87 -4.35 2.45
CA PHE A 62 -12.77 -4.77 3.53
C PHE A 62 -13.27 -3.60 4.40
N LEU A 63 -12.51 -2.49 4.45
CA LEU A 63 -12.91 -1.28 5.18
C LEU A 63 -13.76 -0.37 4.31
N SER A 64 -13.40 -0.26 3.03
CA SER A 64 -14.14 0.48 2.04
C SER A 64 -13.83 -0.11 0.67
N SER A 65 -14.87 -0.52 -0.04
CA SER A 65 -14.76 -1.09 -1.38
C SER A 65 -13.99 -0.17 -2.33
N PHE A 66 -14.25 1.14 -2.31
CA PHE A 66 -13.69 2.04 -3.32
C PHE A 66 -12.84 3.18 -2.76
N ILE A 67 -13.29 3.85 -1.71
CA ILE A 67 -12.70 5.13 -1.29
C ILE A 67 -11.31 4.94 -0.70
N VAL A 68 -11.14 3.99 0.21
CA VAL A 68 -9.85 3.75 0.87
C VAL A 68 -8.80 3.25 -0.15
N PRO A 69 -9.07 2.23 -0.98
CA PRO A 69 -8.13 1.82 -2.02
C PRO A 69 -7.76 2.95 -2.99
N LEU A 70 -8.72 3.78 -3.40
CA LEU A 70 -8.49 4.89 -4.32
C LEU A 70 -7.54 5.93 -3.72
N ILE A 71 -7.78 6.35 -2.47
CA ILE A 71 -6.93 7.31 -1.78
C ILE A 71 -5.51 6.76 -1.65
N ILE A 72 -5.37 5.50 -1.22
CA ILE A 72 -4.04 4.87 -1.09
C ILE A 72 -3.35 4.82 -2.46
N TRP A 73 -4.04 4.39 -3.51
CA TRP A 73 -3.43 4.36 -4.85
C TRP A 73 -3.01 5.75 -5.33
N LEU A 74 -3.85 6.79 -5.20
CA LEU A 74 -3.50 8.14 -5.65
C LEU A 74 -2.29 8.73 -4.90
N LEU A 75 -2.14 8.43 -3.61
CA LEU A 75 -1.03 8.92 -2.79
C LEU A 75 0.30 8.20 -3.06
N TYR A 76 0.25 6.94 -3.50
CA TYR A 76 1.43 6.07 -3.57
C TYR A 76 1.75 5.50 -4.96
N LYS A 77 0.89 5.69 -5.97
CA LYS A 77 1.09 5.18 -7.34
C LYS A 77 2.41 5.60 -7.99
N ASP A 78 2.89 6.80 -7.68
CA ASP A 78 4.12 7.33 -8.29
C ASP A 78 5.38 6.89 -7.51
N LYS A 79 5.22 6.17 -6.39
CA LYS A 79 6.32 5.74 -5.51
C LYS A 79 6.78 4.29 -5.76
N SER A 80 5.94 3.44 -6.36
CA SER A 80 6.30 2.08 -6.75
C SER A 80 5.47 1.57 -7.91
N ALA A 81 6.13 0.86 -8.83
CA ALA A 81 5.47 0.17 -9.93
C ALA A 81 4.52 -0.93 -9.42
N LYS A 82 4.89 -1.66 -8.36
CA LYS A 82 4.03 -2.70 -7.77
C LYS A 82 2.77 -2.11 -7.14
N VAL A 83 2.93 -0.98 -6.43
CA VAL A 83 1.80 -0.25 -5.85
C VAL A 83 0.89 0.31 -6.93
N ASN A 84 1.46 0.83 -8.02
CA ASN A 84 0.68 1.31 -9.14
C ASN A 84 -0.09 0.17 -9.82
N GLU A 85 0.54 -0.98 -10.07
CA GLU A 85 -0.11 -2.15 -10.65
C GLU A 85 -1.22 -2.68 -9.74
N ALA A 86 -0.91 -2.88 -8.45
CA ALA A 86 -1.88 -3.37 -7.47
C ALA A 86 -3.09 -2.44 -7.33
N GLY A 87 -2.87 -1.13 -7.21
CA GLY A 87 -3.97 -0.18 -7.12
C GLY A 87 -4.83 -0.11 -8.40
N LYS A 88 -4.22 -0.24 -9.59
CA LYS A 88 -4.98 -0.36 -10.84
C LYS A 88 -5.84 -1.63 -10.87
N GLU A 89 -5.28 -2.77 -10.46
CA GLU A 89 -6.03 -4.05 -10.40
C GLU A 89 -7.16 -4.00 -9.36
N ILE A 90 -6.92 -3.43 -8.17
CA ILE A 90 -7.95 -3.24 -7.14
C ILE A 90 -9.09 -2.36 -7.67
N LEU A 91 -8.77 -1.19 -8.24
CA LEU A 91 -9.82 -0.28 -8.73
C LEU A 91 -10.58 -0.86 -9.92
N ASN A 92 -9.89 -1.54 -10.84
CA ASN A 92 -10.56 -2.23 -11.94
C ASN A 92 -11.51 -3.33 -11.42
N PHE A 93 -11.08 -4.11 -10.42
CA PHE A 93 -11.89 -5.15 -9.81
C PHE A 93 -13.13 -4.58 -9.13
N GLU A 94 -12.97 -3.54 -8.31
CA GLU A 94 -14.07 -2.89 -7.58
C GLU A 94 -15.10 -2.27 -8.54
N ILE A 95 -14.66 -1.62 -9.61
CA ILE A 95 -15.55 -1.10 -10.65
C ILE A 95 -16.29 -2.24 -11.34
N SER A 96 -15.56 -3.30 -11.77
CA SER A 96 -16.15 -4.45 -12.47
C SER A 96 -17.19 -5.15 -11.60
N TYR A 97 -16.83 -5.44 -10.36
CA TYR A 97 -17.68 -6.08 -9.38
C TYR A 97 -18.93 -5.24 -9.08
N THR A 98 -18.78 -3.93 -8.88
CA THR A 98 -19.91 -3.02 -8.67
C THR A 98 -20.89 -3.05 -9.85
N LEU A 99 -20.38 -3.04 -11.09
CA LEU A 99 -21.23 -3.16 -12.28
C LEU A 99 -21.98 -4.50 -12.31
N TYR A 100 -21.34 -5.61 -11.94
CA TYR A 100 -22.00 -6.91 -11.86
C TYR A 100 -23.14 -6.92 -10.83
N ILE A 101 -22.91 -6.35 -9.65
CA ILE A 101 -23.95 -6.22 -8.63
C ILE A 101 -25.12 -5.37 -9.13
N ILE A 102 -24.85 -4.21 -9.75
CA ILE A 102 -25.91 -3.34 -10.30
C ILE A 102 -26.77 -4.09 -11.30
N VAL A 103 -26.16 -4.82 -12.24
CA VAL A 103 -26.89 -5.61 -13.25
C VAL A 103 -27.71 -6.73 -12.61
N LEU A 104 -27.15 -7.43 -11.62
CA LEU A 104 -27.87 -8.50 -10.92
C LEU A 104 -29.09 -7.97 -10.17
N CYS A 105 -28.99 -6.82 -9.50
CA CYS A 105 -30.08 -6.20 -8.75
C CYS A 105 -31.29 -5.78 -9.60
N ILE A 106 -31.14 -5.64 -10.92
CA ILE A 106 -32.27 -5.38 -11.84
C ILE A 106 -33.20 -6.59 -11.94
N THR A 107 -32.70 -7.79 -11.64
CA THR A 107 -33.45 -9.06 -11.77
C THR A 107 -33.82 -9.64 -10.41
N ILE A 108 -35.04 -10.21 -10.30
CA ILE A 108 -35.48 -10.90 -9.08
C ILE A 108 -34.55 -12.08 -8.74
N VAL A 109 -34.04 -12.78 -9.76
CA VAL A 109 -33.08 -13.89 -9.60
C VAL A 109 -31.74 -13.41 -9.04
N GLY A 110 -31.30 -12.21 -9.44
CA GLY A 110 -30.01 -11.68 -9.04
C GLY A 110 -29.87 -11.49 -7.54
N ILE A 111 -30.96 -11.22 -6.80
CA ILE A 111 -30.96 -11.11 -5.33
C ILE A 111 -30.38 -12.38 -4.67
N PHE A 112 -30.64 -13.57 -5.22
CA PHE A 112 -30.10 -14.83 -4.70
C PHE A 112 -28.64 -15.07 -5.12
N ILE A 113 -28.19 -14.43 -6.20
CA ILE A 113 -26.84 -14.58 -6.75
C ILE A 113 -25.86 -13.59 -6.09
N VAL A 114 -26.32 -12.42 -5.66
CA VAL A 114 -25.49 -11.37 -5.03
C VAL A 114 -24.65 -11.92 -3.86
N PRO A 115 -25.17 -12.72 -2.90
CA PRO A 115 -24.35 -13.27 -1.82
C PRO A 115 -23.24 -14.20 -2.30
N VAL A 116 -23.50 -14.99 -3.36
CA VAL A 116 -22.50 -15.90 -3.96
C VAL A 116 -21.37 -15.10 -4.61
N VAL A 117 -21.73 -14.03 -5.32
CA VAL A 117 -20.78 -13.12 -5.97
C VAL A 117 -19.95 -12.36 -4.93
N ALA A 118 -20.56 -11.91 -3.84
CA ALA A 118 -19.87 -11.29 -2.71
C ALA A 118 -18.89 -12.24 -2.02
N LEU A 119 -19.29 -13.50 -1.81
CA LEU A 119 -18.40 -14.51 -1.25
C LEU A 119 -17.21 -14.79 -2.18
N ALA A 120 -17.45 -14.89 -3.49
CA ALA A 120 -16.38 -15.06 -4.46
C ALA A 120 -15.40 -13.87 -4.43
N ALA A 121 -15.90 -12.64 -4.37
CA ALA A 121 -15.07 -11.44 -4.24
C ALA A 121 -14.24 -11.45 -2.95
N PHE A 122 -14.85 -11.79 -1.83
CA PHE A 122 -14.17 -11.93 -0.56
C PHE A 122 -12.99 -12.92 -0.65
N VAL A 123 -13.23 -14.12 -1.21
CA VAL A 123 -12.19 -15.13 -1.41
C VAL A 123 -11.08 -14.62 -2.33
N MET A 124 -11.43 -13.93 -3.42
CA MET A 124 -10.44 -13.37 -4.34
C MET A 124 -9.54 -12.33 -3.68
N ILE A 125 -10.08 -11.49 -2.78
CA ILE A 125 -9.28 -10.52 -2.02
C ILE A 125 -8.30 -11.24 -1.08
N ILE A 126 -8.74 -12.30 -0.39
CA ILE A 126 -7.84 -13.10 0.47
C ILE A 126 -6.72 -13.74 -0.36
N ILE A 127 -7.05 -14.32 -1.52
CA ILE A 127 -6.04 -14.89 -2.42
C ILE A 127 -5.05 -13.82 -2.88
N ALA A 128 -5.54 -12.62 -3.23
CA ALA A 128 -4.70 -11.50 -3.63
C ALA A 128 -3.69 -11.15 -2.53
N ILE A 129 -4.14 -11.04 -1.27
CA ILE A 129 -3.28 -10.75 -0.11
C ILE A 129 -2.20 -11.84 0.02
N VAL A 130 -2.58 -13.12 0.03
CA VAL A 130 -1.62 -14.22 0.16
C VAL A 130 -0.61 -14.24 -0.99
N LYS A 131 -1.06 -13.98 -2.22
CA LYS A 131 -0.22 -13.92 -3.41
C LYS A 131 0.84 -12.82 -3.31
N VAL A 132 0.42 -11.59 -2.99
CA VAL A 132 1.36 -10.45 -2.93
C VAL A 132 2.33 -10.56 -1.79
N LEU A 133 1.92 -11.14 -0.64
CA LEU A 133 2.81 -11.44 0.48
C LEU A 133 3.88 -12.50 0.15
N ASN A 134 3.64 -13.33 -0.88
CA ASN A 134 4.64 -14.25 -1.43
C ASN A 134 5.46 -13.61 -2.58
N GLY A 135 5.28 -12.32 -2.84
CA GLY A 135 5.96 -11.60 -3.91
C GLY A 135 5.33 -11.78 -5.31
N GLU A 136 4.17 -12.42 -5.41
CA GLU A 136 3.45 -12.60 -6.68
C GLU A 136 2.43 -11.47 -6.90
N ALA A 137 2.51 -10.78 -8.04
CA ALA A 137 1.44 -9.87 -8.46
C ALA A 137 0.15 -10.67 -8.72
N TRP A 138 -0.98 -10.17 -8.23
CA TRP A 138 -2.28 -10.80 -8.42
C TRP A 138 -3.15 -9.99 -9.37
N LYS A 139 -3.81 -10.70 -10.30
CA LYS A 139 -4.80 -10.13 -11.21
C LYS A 139 -6.13 -10.77 -10.90
N TYR A 140 -7.10 -9.95 -10.52
CA TYR A 140 -8.42 -10.44 -10.17
C TYR A 140 -9.09 -11.05 -11.40
N PRO A 141 -9.56 -12.32 -11.36
CA PRO A 141 -10.31 -12.88 -12.46
C PRO A 141 -11.64 -12.14 -12.61
N LEU A 142 -12.23 -12.20 -13.81
CA LEU A 142 -13.47 -11.47 -14.14
C LEU A 142 -13.35 -9.94 -13.95
N THR A 143 -12.16 -9.38 -14.16
CA THR A 143 -11.93 -7.93 -14.06
C THR A 143 -11.84 -7.29 -15.44
N ILE A 144 -12.61 -6.23 -15.64
CA ILE A 144 -12.55 -5.36 -16.81
C ILE A 144 -11.46 -4.30 -16.55
N ARG A 145 -10.46 -4.22 -17.44
CA ARG A 145 -9.29 -3.34 -17.27
C ARG A 145 -9.55 -1.94 -17.83
N PHE A 146 -10.17 -1.09 -17.03
CA PHE A 146 -10.38 0.34 -17.35
C PHE A 146 -9.07 1.13 -17.26
N LEU A 147 -8.32 0.91 -16.19
CA LEU A 147 -7.00 1.49 -15.96
C LEU A 147 -5.92 0.56 -16.52
N LYS A 148 -4.98 1.11 -17.31
CA LYS A 148 -3.88 0.38 -17.96
C LYS A 148 -2.53 0.74 -17.33
#